data_AF-R9IS23-F1
#
_entry.id   AF-R9IS23-F1
#
_cell.length_a   1.000
_cell.length_b   1.000
_cell.length_c   1.000
_cell.angle_alpha   90.00
_cell.angle_beta   90.00
_cell.angle_gamma   90.00
#
_symmetry.space_group_name_H-M   'P 1'
#
loop_
_entity.id
_entity.type
_entity.pdbx_description
1 polymer ?
#
loop_
_entity_poly.entity_id
_entity_poly.type
_entity_poly.pdbx_seq_one_letter_code
_entity_poly.pdbx_strand_id
1 'polypeptide(L)'
;MDYRYESEITMDIRWNDRITYDGTWENNLFNFFTKVTPKLTEDLKKPFKLEGIQRIDETPVHKAVREASVNLIIHADYLTDAGVLKVIKKSNSFEFTNPGILKLPLKDIYRGVNSKSRNPHMQTMLRMVGFGDNAGSGFLSILATWEDEGWVQPELIEDTALNQVTLYLKMIPKHGQQLAKK
;
A
#
# COMPACT_ATOMS: atom_id res chain seq x y z
N MET A 1 -3.27 -14.43 2.51
CA MET A 1 -2.99 -13.03 2.85
C MET A 1 -1.84 -13.03 3.82
N ASP A 2 -0.83 -12.21 3.60
CA ASP A 2 0.43 -12.26 4.34
C ASP A 2 0.95 -10.83 4.55
N TYR A 3 0.98 -10.37 5.79
CA TYR A 3 1.65 -9.13 6.18
C TYR A 3 2.92 -9.48 6.94
N ARG A 4 4.00 -8.75 6.68
CA ARG A 4 5.26 -8.86 7.42
C ARG A 4 5.80 -7.48 7.76
N TYR A 5 6.29 -7.33 8.98
CA TYR A 5 7.14 -6.22 9.39
C TYR A 5 8.59 -6.68 9.42
N GLU A 6 9.45 -6.01 8.66
CA GLU A 6 10.82 -6.42 8.38
C GLU A 6 11.80 -5.24 8.61
N SER A 7 11.80 -4.67 9.82
CA SER A 7 12.68 -3.53 10.18
C SER A 7 14.04 -3.94 10.72
N GLU A 8 14.12 -5.08 11.41
CA GLU A 8 15.33 -5.55 12.09
C GLU A 8 15.66 -6.99 11.67
N ILE A 9 15.75 -7.21 10.35
CA ILE A 9 16.08 -8.53 9.81
C ILE A 9 17.53 -8.90 10.20
N THR A 10 17.71 -10.06 10.81
CA THR A 10 19.02 -10.66 11.11
C THR A 10 19.10 -12.06 10.49
N MET A 11 20.22 -12.78 10.68
CA MET A 11 20.32 -14.18 10.22
C MET A 11 19.25 -15.09 10.85
N ASP A 12 18.82 -14.77 12.08
CA ASP A 12 17.85 -15.57 12.84
C ASP A 12 16.43 -14.97 12.82
N ILE A 13 16.30 -13.65 12.65
CA ILE A 13 15.02 -12.94 12.62
C ILE A 13 14.66 -12.59 11.19
N ARG A 14 13.66 -13.28 10.63
CA ARG A 14 13.16 -13.00 9.27
C ARG A 14 12.12 -11.87 9.22
N TRP A 15 11.39 -11.66 10.31
CA TRP A 15 10.39 -10.59 10.46
C TRP A 15 10.16 -10.29 11.95
N ASN A 16 9.85 -9.04 12.26
CA ASN A 16 9.49 -8.54 13.58
C ASN A 16 8.03 -8.86 13.95
N ASP A 17 7.14 -8.85 12.95
CA ASP A 17 5.72 -9.17 13.10
C ASP A 17 5.22 -9.83 11.80
N ARG A 18 4.26 -10.75 11.90
CA ARG A 18 3.66 -11.40 10.74
C ARG A 18 2.20 -11.74 10.99
N ILE A 19 1.34 -11.34 10.07
CA ILE A 19 -0.07 -11.78 10.03
C ILE A 19 -0.23 -12.65 8.79
N THR A 20 -0.50 -13.93 9.02
CA THR A 20 -0.74 -14.93 7.97
C THR A 20 -1.83 -15.89 8.43
N TYR A 21 -2.20 -16.85 7.58
CA TYR A 21 -3.09 -17.92 7.99
C TYR A 21 -2.38 -18.88 8.95
N ASP A 22 -2.59 -18.70 10.25
CA ASP A 22 -2.00 -19.50 11.33
C ASP A 22 -3.03 -20.09 12.29
N GLY A 23 -4.33 -19.87 12.03
CA GLY A 23 -5.44 -20.35 12.86
C GLY A 23 -5.73 -19.51 14.11
N THR A 24 -4.99 -18.42 14.37
CA THR A 24 -5.18 -17.57 15.56
C THR A 24 -6.19 -16.44 15.37
N TRP A 25 -6.67 -16.25 14.14
CA TRP A 25 -7.63 -15.22 13.79
C TRP A 25 -8.51 -15.66 12.62
N GLU A 26 -9.70 -15.07 12.54
CA GLU A 26 -10.62 -15.25 11.42
C GLU A 26 -10.02 -14.66 10.13
N ASN A 27 -9.43 -15.53 9.31
CA ASN A 27 -8.72 -15.18 8.09
C ASN A 27 -9.68 -14.83 6.94
N ASN A 28 -10.34 -13.68 7.06
CA ASN A 28 -11.08 -13.05 5.99
C ASN A 28 -10.46 -11.70 5.64
N LEU A 29 -10.79 -11.21 4.44
CA LEU A 29 -10.20 -10.00 3.88
C LEU A 29 -10.46 -8.74 4.72
N PHE A 30 -11.67 -8.60 5.28
CA PHE A 30 -12.02 -7.46 6.10
C PHE A 30 -11.20 -7.44 7.40
N ASN A 31 -11.07 -8.58 8.05
CA ASN A 31 -10.24 -8.72 9.24
C ASN A 31 -8.75 -8.53 8.94
N PHE A 32 -8.27 -9.01 7.79
CA PHE A 32 -6.89 -8.76 7.35
C PHE A 32 -6.65 -7.27 7.19
N PHE A 33 -7.52 -6.59 6.46
CA PHE A 33 -7.42 -5.17 6.18
C PHE A 33 -7.47 -4.31 7.45
N THR A 34 -8.43 -4.58 8.34
CA THR A 34 -8.59 -3.82 9.60
C THR A 34 -7.48 -4.08 10.60
N LYS A 35 -6.85 -5.27 10.60
CA LYS A 35 -5.66 -5.58 11.43
C LYS A 35 -4.37 -4.97 10.86
N VAL A 36 -4.17 -5.00 9.56
CA VAL A 36 -2.92 -4.58 8.90
C VAL A 36 -2.84 -3.07 8.74
N THR A 37 -3.94 -2.40 8.38
CA THR A 37 -3.92 -0.96 8.08
C THR A 37 -3.39 -0.09 9.24
N PRO A 38 -3.81 -0.28 10.51
CA PRO A 38 -3.25 0.46 11.63
C PRO A 38 -1.73 0.23 11.78
N LYS A 39 -1.27 -1.02 11.66
CA LYS A 39 0.14 -1.41 11.75
C LYS A 39 1.00 -0.73 10.69
N LEU A 40 0.48 -0.48 9.49
CA LEU A 40 1.21 0.24 8.45
C LEU A 40 1.46 1.70 8.79
N THR A 41 0.59 2.31 9.59
CA THR A 41 0.62 3.75 9.87
C THR A 41 1.12 4.10 11.28
N GLU A 42 1.27 3.13 12.18
CA GLU A 42 1.57 3.36 13.59
C GLU A 42 2.87 4.14 13.84
N ASP A 43 3.90 3.90 13.02
CA ASP A 43 5.23 4.51 13.15
C ASP A 43 5.41 5.78 12.30
N LEU A 44 4.40 6.16 11.52
CA LEU A 44 4.46 7.38 10.72
C LEU A 44 4.41 8.61 11.63
N LYS A 45 5.24 9.60 11.34
CA LYS A 45 5.29 10.85 12.13
C LYS A 45 3.91 11.53 12.12
N LYS A 46 3.43 11.87 13.32
CA LYS A 46 2.19 12.64 13.54
C LYS A 46 2.56 14.04 14.03
N PRO A 47 2.75 15.02 13.12
CA PRO A 47 3.01 16.39 13.53
C PRO A 47 1.82 16.90 14.36
N PHE A 48 2.10 17.69 15.38
CA PHE A 48 1.04 18.33 16.15
C PHE A 48 0.35 19.39 15.29
N LYS A 49 -0.84 19.07 14.77
CA LYS A 49 -1.71 19.97 14.01
C LYS A 49 -3.11 19.95 14.61
N LEU A 50 -3.72 21.13 14.69
CA LEU A 50 -5.09 21.31 15.16
C LEU A 50 -5.97 21.82 14.01
N GLU A 51 -7.20 21.31 13.93
CA GLU A 51 -8.29 21.88 13.15
C GLU A 51 -9.38 22.34 14.14
N GLY A 52 -9.42 23.65 14.39
CA GLY A 52 -10.16 24.21 15.52
C GLY A 52 -9.58 23.74 16.84
N ILE A 53 -10.37 22.96 17.61
CA ILE A 53 -9.97 22.38 18.90
C ILE A 53 -9.56 20.90 18.78
N GLN A 54 -9.71 20.29 17.61
CA GLN A 54 -9.48 18.86 17.43
C GLN A 54 -8.10 18.61 16.81
N ARG A 55 -7.40 17.59 17.32
CA ARG A 55 -6.09 17.19 16.79
C ARG A 55 -6.27 16.40 15.50
N ILE A 56 -5.51 16.77 14.47
CA ILE A 56 -5.41 15.99 13.24
C ILE A 56 -4.22 15.03 13.38
N ASP A 57 -4.53 13.76 13.55
CA ASP A 57 -3.49 12.71 13.63
C ASP A 57 -3.12 12.12 12.26
N GLU A 58 -3.90 12.40 11.21
CA GLU A 58 -3.64 11.88 9.87
C GLU A 58 -2.87 12.87 9.00
N THR A 59 -1.70 12.44 8.54
CA THR A 59 -0.93 13.16 7.52
C THR A 59 -1.30 12.69 6.10
N PRO A 60 -0.92 13.44 5.05
CA PRO A 60 -1.02 12.96 3.67
C PRO A 60 -0.41 11.56 3.48
N VAL A 61 0.73 11.28 4.12
CA VAL A 61 1.38 9.96 4.07
C VAL A 61 0.48 8.85 4.67
N HIS A 62 -0.22 9.12 5.77
CA HIS A 62 -1.18 8.15 6.34
C HIS A 62 -2.29 7.85 5.33
N LYS A 63 -2.84 8.89 4.68
CA LYS A 63 -3.88 8.75 3.66
C LYS A 63 -3.38 7.94 2.45
N ALA A 64 -2.17 8.21 1.97
CA ALA A 64 -1.56 7.51 0.85
C ALA A 64 -1.28 6.02 1.15
N VAL A 65 -0.80 5.67 2.35
CA VAL A 65 -0.59 4.27 2.76
C VAL A 65 -1.91 3.50 2.88
N ARG A 66 -2.98 4.15 3.35
CA ARG A 66 -4.32 3.53 3.35
C ARG A 66 -4.86 3.35 1.94
N GLU A 67 -4.67 4.34 1.07
CA GLU A 67 -5.07 4.25 -0.33
C GLU A 67 -4.33 3.10 -1.04
N ALA A 68 -3.03 2.91 -0.77
CA ALA A 68 -2.29 1.76 -1.27
C ALA A 68 -2.87 0.42 -0.76
N SER A 69 -3.33 0.39 0.49
CA SER A 69 -3.97 -0.78 1.11
C SER A 69 -5.35 -1.08 0.51
N VAL A 70 -6.13 -0.05 0.16
CA VAL A 70 -7.40 -0.19 -0.59
C VAL A 70 -7.11 -0.71 -2.00
N ASN A 71 -6.12 -0.13 -2.68
CA ASN A 71 -5.71 -0.52 -4.03
C ASN A 71 -5.24 -1.98 -4.10
N LEU A 72 -4.50 -2.44 -3.09
CA LEU A 72 -4.14 -3.86 -2.94
C LEU A 72 -5.35 -4.78 -3.04
N ILE A 73 -6.46 -4.41 -2.39
CA ILE A 73 -7.69 -5.22 -2.33
C ILE A 73 -8.49 -5.14 -3.62
N ILE A 74 -8.76 -3.92 -4.10
CA ILE A 74 -9.73 -3.74 -5.20
C ILE A 74 -9.15 -4.10 -6.57
N HIS A 75 -7.83 -4.22 -6.69
CA HIS A 75 -7.14 -4.60 -7.93
C HIS A 75 -6.64 -6.04 -7.96
N ALA A 76 -6.62 -6.74 -6.81
CA ALA A 76 -6.23 -8.14 -6.73
C ALA A 76 -7.14 -9.07 -7.53
N ASP A 77 -6.51 -10.03 -8.21
CA ASP A 77 -7.22 -11.13 -8.86
C ASP A 77 -7.45 -12.29 -7.87
N TYR A 78 -8.67 -12.39 -7.36
CA TYR A 78 -9.06 -13.42 -6.39
C TYR A 78 -9.41 -14.76 -7.04
N LEU A 79 -9.47 -14.83 -8.37
CA LEU A 79 -9.83 -16.06 -9.09
C LEU A 79 -8.61 -16.87 -9.52
N THR A 80 -7.41 -16.30 -9.42
CA THR A 80 -6.17 -16.98 -9.81
C THR A 80 -5.56 -17.71 -8.63
N ASP A 81 -5.00 -18.90 -8.86
CA ASP A 81 -4.11 -19.58 -7.90
C ASP A 81 -2.76 -18.88 -7.72
N ALA A 82 -2.53 -17.77 -8.46
CA ALA A 82 -1.28 -17.05 -8.53
C ALA A 82 -1.04 -16.16 -7.29
N GLY A 83 -0.72 -16.80 -6.17
CA GLY A 83 -0.17 -16.13 -5.00
C GLY A 83 -1.20 -15.55 -4.03
N VAL A 84 -0.71 -14.72 -3.10
CA VAL A 84 -1.51 -14.15 -2.00
C VAL A 84 -1.36 -12.64 -1.99
N LEU A 85 -2.37 -11.93 -1.49
CA LEU A 85 -2.18 -10.54 -1.06
C LEU A 85 -1.02 -10.49 -0.06
N LYS A 86 0.01 -9.74 -0.40
CA LYS A 86 1.23 -9.63 0.41
C LYS A 86 1.54 -8.16 0.69
N VAL A 87 1.84 -7.86 1.95
CA VAL A 87 2.26 -6.53 2.40
C VAL A 87 3.55 -6.66 3.18
N ILE A 88 4.58 -5.94 2.77
CA ILE A 88 5.85 -5.87 3.49
C ILE A 88 6.04 -4.44 3.98
N LYS A 89 6.13 -4.25 5.30
CA LYS A 89 6.50 -3.00 5.94
C LYS A 89 7.98 -3.09 6.34
N LYS A 90 8.77 -2.08 5.98
CA LYS A 90 10.16 -1.90 6.42
C LYS A 90 10.29 -0.52 7.06
N SER A 91 11.41 -0.23 7.71
CA SER A 91 11.63 1.04 8.40
C SER A 91 11.47 2.28 7.51
N ASN A 92 11.76 2.15 6.21
CA ASN A 92 11.72 3.25 5.24
C ASN A 92 10.94 2.92 3.97
N SER A 93 10.13 1.85 3.95
CA SER A 93 9.36 1.50 2.75
C SER A 93 8.18 0.59 3.04
N PHE A 94 7.25 0.60 2.09
CA PHE A 94 6.13 -0.34 2.02
C PHE A 94 6.11 -1.03 0.66
N GLU A 95 5.75 -2.30 0.64
CA GLU A 95 5.54 -3.08 -0.58
C GLU A 95 4.14 -3.70 -0.53
N PHE A 96 3.33 -3.43 -1.53
CA PHE A 96 1.97 -3.97 -1.68
C PHE A 96 1.92 -4.83 -2.92
N THR A 97 1.85 -6.15 -2.77
CA THR A 97 1.78 -7.10 -3.88
C THR A 97 0.40 -7.72 -3.97
N ASN A 98 -0.29 -7.52 -5.11
CA ASN A 98 -1.52 -8.19 -5.44
C ASN A 98 -1.29 -9.32 -6.47
N PRO A 99 -2.04 -10.43 -6.39
CA PRO A 99 -2.11 -11.42 -7.45
C PRO A 99 -2.79 -10.82 -8.70
N GLY A 100 -2.43 -11.36 -9.86
CA GLY A 100 -2.90 -10.94 -11.17
C GLY A 100 -2.02 -9.92 -11.88
N ILE A 101 -2.55 -9.39 -12.98
CA ILE A 101 -1.91 -8.42 -13.88
C ILE A 101 -2.65 -7.08 -13.88
N LEU A 102 -2.01 -6.03 -14.41
CA LEU A 102 -2.58 -4.71 -14.60
C LEU A 102 -3.77 -4.77 -15.57
N LYS A 103 -4.87 -4.09 -15.22
CA LYS A 103 -6.06 -3.97 -16.10
C LYS A 103 -5.89 -2.90 -17.17
N LEU A 104 -4.94 -2.00 -16.99
CA LEU A 104 -4.67 -0.86 -17.85
C LEU A 104 -3.16 -0.80 -18.12
N PRO A 105 -2.74 -0.32 -19.30
CA PRO A 105 -1.33 -0.07 -19.55
C PRO A 105 -0.72 0.84 -18.49
N LEU A 106 0.52 0.55 -18.07
CA LEU A 106 1.21 1.31 -17.02
C LEU A 106 1.16 2.83 -17.28
N LYS A 107 1.45 3.26 -18.52
CA LYS A 107 1.40 4.67 -18.94
C LYS A 107 0.05 5.35 -18.68
N ASP A 108 -1.06 4.63 -18.78
CA ASP A 108 -2.41 5.19 -18.63
C ASP A 108 -2.77 5.31 -17.15
N ILE A 109 -2.28 4.39 -16.31
CA ILE A 109 -2.39 4.45 -14.85
C ILE A 109 -1.67 5.71 -14.32
N TYR A 110 -0.44 5.96 -14.76
CA TYR A 110 0.33 7.15 -14.35
C TYR A 110 -0.24 8.47 -14.87
N ARG A 111 -1.01 8.45 -15.98
CA ARG A 111 -1.72 9.64 -16.47
C ARG A 111 -3.03 9.90 -15.73
N GLY A 112 -3.59 8.89 -15.05
CA GLY A 112 -4.87 8.98 -14.34
C GLY A 112 -6.09 9.24 -15.23
N VAL A 113 -5.99 8.99 -16.55
CA VAL A 113 -7.10 9.24 -17.49
C VAL A 113 -8.26 8.27 -17.25
N ASN A 114 -7.95 7.05 -16.79
CA ASN A 114 -8.93 6.00 -16.51
C ASN A 114 -8.60 5.29 -15.21
N SER A 115 -9.62 5.01 -14.41
CA SER A 115 -9.53 4.10 -13.26
C SER A 115 -10.56 2.99 -13.45
N LYS A 116 -10.09 1.74 -13.40
CA LYS A 116 -10.96 0.56 -13.52
C LYS A 116 -10.55 -0.48 -12.50
N SER A 117 -11.27 -0.53 -11.38
CA SER A 117 -11.08 -1.57 -10.37
C SER A 117 -11.38 -2.96 -10.92
N ARG A 118 -10.71 -3.98 -10.36
CA ARG A 118 -11.04 -5.38 -10.65
C ARG A 118 -12.29 -5.79 -9.88
N ASN A 119 -12.40 -5.29 -8.65
CA ASN A 119 -13.45 -5.64 -7.71
C ASN A 119 -14.28 -4.39 -7.30
N PRO A 120 -15.17 -3.88 -8.18
CA PRO A 120 -15.92 -2.63 -7.92
C PRO A 120 -16.91 -2.73 -6.75
N HIS A 121 -17.46 -3.91 -6.47
CA HIS A 121 -18.31 -4.13 -5.29
C HIS A 121 -17.50 -4.04 -3.99
N MET A 122 -16.29 -4.58 -3.98
CA MET A 122 -15.39 -4.50 -2.82
C MET A 122 -14.92 -3.07 -2.60
N GLN A 123 -14.61 -2.34 -3.67
CA GLN A 123 -14.34 -0.90 -3.60
C GLN A 123 -15.51 -0.12 -2.99
N THR A 124 -16.75 -0.44 -3.41
CA THR A 124 -17.95 0.18 -2.85
C THR A 124 -18.13 -0.13 -1.37
N MET A 125 -17.93 -1.39 -0.98
CA MET A 125 -17.97 -1.82 0.41
C MET A 125 -16.94 -1.07 1.26
N LEU A 126 -15.67 -1.02 0.84
CA LEU A 126 -14.60 -0.31 1.56
C LEU A 126 -14.92 1.16 1.75
N ARG A 127 -15.45 1.83 0.72
CA ARG A 127 -15.94 3.22 0.83
C ARG A 127 -17.07 3.35 1.85
N MET A 128 -18.07 2.45 1.83
CA MET A 128 -19.20 2.50 2.76
C MET A 128 -18.77 2.35 4.23
N VAL A 129 -17.68 1.61 4.48
CA VAL A 129 -17.09 1.46 5.82
C VAL A 129 -16.01 2.50 6.13
N GLY A 130 -15.86 3.55 5.31
CA GLY A 130 -14.97 4.69 5.56
C GLY A 130 -13.54 4.57 5.02
N PHE A 131 -13.24 3.54 4.21
CA PHE A 131 -11.92 3.31 3.61
C PHE A 131 -11.92 3.57 2.10
N GLY A 132 -11.83 4.83 1.72
CA GLY A 132 -11.61 5.26 0.32
C GLY A 132 -12.38 6.53 -0.04
N ASP A 133 -11.77 7.38 -0.87
CA ASP A 133 -12.43 8.56 -1.43
C ASP A 133 -13.20 8.21 -2.73
N ASN A 134 -14.27 8.96 -3.00
CA ASN A 134 -15.17 8.73 -4.14
C ASN A 134 -14.55 8.94 -5.53
N ALA A 135 -13.35 9.52 -5.62
CA ALA A 135 -12.75 9.92 -6.88
C ALA A 135 -11.62 8.95 -7.26
N GLY A 136 -11.64 8.43 -8.49
CA GLY A 136 -10.62 7.53 -9.07
C GLY A 136 -9.21 8.12 -9.26
N SER A 137 -8.79 8.98 -8.33
CA SER A 137 -7.51 9.69 -8.25
C SER A 137 -6.53 9.05 -7.25
N GLY A 138 -6.92 7.96 -6.58
CA GLY A 138 -6.19 7.38 -5.45
C GLY A 138 -4.72 7.04 -5.73
N PHE A 139 -4.40 6.49 -6.90
CA PHE A 139 -2.99 6.27 -7.24
C PHE A 139 -2.21 7.58 -7.43
N LEU A 140 -2.81 8.59 -8.07
CA LEU A 140 -2.16 9.89 -8.26
C LEU A 140 -1.96 10.65 -6.95
N SER A 141 -2.86 10.51 -5.98
CA SER A 141 -2.69 11.13 -4.66
C SER A 141 -1.53 10.50 -3.88
N ILE A 142 -1.28 9.20 -4.06
CA ILE A 142 -0.07 8.54 -3.53
C ILE A 142 1.19 9.16 -4.17
N LEU A 143 1.21 9.31 -5.51
CA LEU A 143 2.33 9.93 -6.22
C LEU A 143 2.60 11.35 -5.75
N ALA A 144 1.55 12.19 -5.68
CA ALA A 144 1.66 13.57 -5.24
C ALA A 144 2.16 13.68 -3.79
N THR A 145 1.66 12.82 -2.90
CA THR A 145 2.12 12.78 -1.49
C THR A 145 3.62 12.48 -1.41
N TRP A 146 4.11 11.52 -2.19
CA TRP A 146 5.53 11.18 -2.19
C TRP A 146 6.41 12.28 -2.81
N GLU A 147 5.89 12.97 -3.82
CA GLU A 147 6.55 14.14 -4.41
C GLU A 147 6.70 15.27 -3.39
N ASP A 148 5.62 15.60 -2.68
CA ASP A 148 5.57 16.68 -1.69
C ASP A 148 6.50 16.43 -0.50
N GLU A 149 6.68 15.16 -0.10
CA GLU A 149 7.66 14.74 0.92
C GLU A 149 9.11 14.71 0.40
N GLY A 150 9.34 14.94 -0.90
CA GLY A 150 10.66 14.94 -1.54
C GLY A 150 11.28 13.54 -1.66
N TRP A 151 10.47 12.49 -1.66
CA TRP A 151 10.91 11.10 -1.74
C TRP A 151 10.94 10.56 -3.17
N VAL A 152 11.66 9.46 -3.36
CA VAL A 152 11.69 8.73 -4.64
C VAL A 152 10.27 8.35 -5.02
N GLN A 153 9.89 8.61 -6.28
CA GLN A 153 8.55 8.34 -6.79
C GLN A 153 8.16 6.87 -6.55
N PRO A 154 6.91 6.60 -6.12
CA PRO A 154 6.37 5.26 -6.04
C PRO A 154 6.49 4.52 -7.38
N GLU A 155 6.77 3.23 -7.29
CA GLU A 155 7.04 2.37 -8.45
C GLU A 155 6.02 1.23 -8.49
N LEU A 156 5.37 1.04 -9.64
CA LEU A 156 4.40 -0.02 -9.88
C LEU A 156 5.00 -0.99 -10.90
N ILE A 157 5.29 -2.21 -10.46
CA ILE A 157 5.94 -3.24 -11.27
C ILE A 157 4.98 -4.41 -11.48
N GLU A 158 4.85 -4.83 -12.73
CA GLU A 158 4.14 -6.06 -13.11
C GLU A 158 5.15 -7.16 -13.43
N ASP A 159 4.98 -8.33 -12.80
CA ASP A 159 5.68 -9.56 -13.14
C ASP A 159 4.67 -10.53 -13.77
N THR A 160 4.73 -10.68 -15.09
CA THR A 160 3.83 -11.56 -15.84
C THR A 160 4.17 -13.04 -15.71
N ALA A 161 5.39 -13.39 -15.28
CA ALA A 161 5.76 -14.78 -15.04
C ALA A 161 5.18 -15.28 -13.73
N LEU A 162 5.15 -14.42 -12.70
CA LEU A 162 4.56 -14.71 -11.40
C LEU A 162 3.08 -14.31 -11.29
N ASN A 163 2.54 -13.61 -12.30
CA ASN A 163 1.21 -13.00 -12.28
C ASN A 163 1.00 -12.16 -11.02
N GLN A 164 1.89 -11.19 -10.80
CA GLN A 164 1.86 -10.30 -9.65
C GLN A 164 2.08 -8.86 -10.07
N VAL A 165 1.42 -7.95 -9.36
CA VAL A 165 1.69 -6.51 -9.44
C VAL A 165 2.12 -6.05 -8.06
N THR A 166 3.25 -5.33 -7.99
CA THR A 166 3.76 -4.76 -6.74
C THR A 166 3.90 -3.26 -6.82
N LEU A 167 3.32 -2.57 -5.85
CA LEU A 167 3.53 -1.14 -5.59
C LEU A 167 4.59 -0.97 -4.49
N TYR A 168 5.68 -0.29 -4.83
CA TYR A 168 6.76 0.08 -3.93
C TYR A 168 6.64 1.54 -3.52
N LEU A 169 6.55 1.78 -2.22
CA LEU A 169 6.52 3.11 -1.62
C LEU A 169 7.81 3.31 -0.79
N LYS A 170 8.81 4.02 -1.33
CA LYS A 170 10.11 4.21 -0.67
C LYS A 170 10.17 5.60 -0.03
N MET A 171 10.36 5.68 1.28
CA MET A 171 10.50 6.94 2.04
C MET A 171 11.97 7.40 2.06
N ILE A 172 12.59 7.43 0.87
CA ILE A 172 14.01 7.77 0.68
C ILE A 172 14.07 9.08 -0.09
N PRO A 173 14.83 10.10 0.36
CA PRO A 173 14.97 11.37 -0.36
C PRO A 173 15.52 11.17 -1.78
N LYS A 174 14.95 11.89 -2.76
CA LYS A 174 15.39 11.81 -4.18
C LYS A 174 16.89 12.10 -4.36
N HIS A 175 17.43 13.01 -3.55
CA HIS A 175 18.81 13.50 -3.67
C HIS A 175 19.85 12.51 -3.12
N GLY A 176 19.43 11.42 -2.45
CA GLY A 176 20.31 10.37 -1.94
C GLY A 176 20.77 9.34 -2.98
N GLN A 177 20.19 9.32 -4.19
CA GLN A 177 20.54 8.32 -5.22
C GLN A 177 21.75 8.69 -6.11
N GLN A 178 22.23 9.93 -6.06
CA GLN A 178 23.38 10.35 -6.90
C GLN A 178 24.76 9.90 -6.36
N LEU A 179 24.86 9.47 -5.11
CA LEU A 179 26.14 9.07 -4.49
C LEU A 179 26.46 7.57 -4.62
N ALA A 180 25.53 6.74 -5.10
CA ALA A 180 25.73 5.29 -5.20
C ALA A 180 26.07 4.79 -6.63
N LYS A 181 26.36 5.71 -7.56
CA LYS A 181 26.77 5.40 -8.94
C LYS A 181 28.10 6.07 -9.32
N LYS A 182 29.12 5.90 -8.49
CA LYS A 182 30.52 6.13 -8.86
C LYS A 182 31.34 4.91 -8.51
#